data_AF-A0A522MUA9-F1
#
_entry.id   AF-A0A522MUA9-F1
#
_cell.length_a   1.000
_cell.length_b   1.000
_cell.length_c   1.000
_cell.angle_alpha   90.00
_cell.angle_beta   90.00
_cell.angle_gamma   90.00
#
_symmetry.space_group_name_H-M   'P 1'
#
loop_
_entity.id
_entity.type
_entity.pdbx_description
1 polymer ?
#
loop_
_entity_poly.entity_id
_entity_poly.type
_entity_poly.pdbx_seq_one_letter_code
_entity_poly.pdbx_strand_id
1 'polypeptide(L)'
;MVTRETGSSCIRQLTATSTHPTPNDGGTRRGSNTRAAAAVPTSGSSPASVGQATPRQRAWAPSSSETRRASVLSDQPVFPILLSTDLDASRTFYRDVLGLELVREDPDNRLVFRAGGGTQLLISASTTGTCDTQTQVAWRVADIHAALADLRARGVSIDEYQAPDPVTVDGVADMGHSWAAWFIDPSRNVLSVVQPKDRGSMRP
;
A
#
# COMPACT_ATOMS: atom_id res chain seq x y z
N MET A 1 41.36 13.89 5.36
CA MET A 1 39.97 14.14 4.93
C MET A 1 39.51 12.89 4.20
N VAL A 2 38.67 12.06 4.82
CA VAL A 2 38.27 10.75 4.25
C VAL A 2 36.84 10.86 3.73
N THR A 3 36.65 10.51 2.46
CA THR A 3 35.34 10.45 1.80
C THR A 3 34.52 9.29 2.34
N ARG A 4 33.25 9.53 2.67
CA ARG A 4 32.29 8.45 2.93
C ARG A 4 31.79 7.91 1.61
N GLU A 5 32.06 6.64 1.31
CA GLU A 5 31.39 5.94 0.22
C GLU A 5 29.98 5.52 0.66
N THR A 6 28.95 6.14 0.08
CA THR A 6 27.55 5.75 0.27
C THR A 6 27.20 4.62 -0.70
N GLY A 7 27.76 3.43 -0.46
CA GLY A 7 27.83 2.32 -1.43
C GLY A 7 27.08 1.04 -1.04
N SER A 8 26.00 1.12 -0.26
CA SER A 8 25.25 -0.08 0.18
C SER A 8 24.17 -0.48 -0.83
N SER A 9 24.57 -0.97 -2.01
CA SER A 9 23.65 -1.57 -2.98
C SER A 9 23.39 -3.03 -2.63
N CYS A 10 22.12 -3.41 -2.44
CA CYS A 10 21.72 -4.80 -2.19
C CYS A 10 21.72 -5.69 -3.45
N ILE A 11 22.24 -5.22 -4.58
CA ILE A 11 22.33 -5.99 -5.83
C ILE A 11 23.42 -7.07 -5.70
N ARG A 12 23.05 -8.21 -5.11
CA ARG A 12 23.71 -9.49 -5.40
C ARG A 12 23.01 -10.14 -6.59
N GLN A 13 23.80 -10.52 -7.59
CA GLN A 13 23.30 -11.00 -8.88
C GLN A 13 22.69 -12.41 -8.74
N LEU A 14 21.45 -12.56 -9.21
CA LEU A 14 20.94 -13.82 -9.74
C LEU A 14 20.86 -13.65 -11.25
N THR A 15 21.66 -14.41 -12.00
CA THR A 15 21.81 -14.26 -13.45
C THR A 15 20.71 -15.00 -14.21
N ALA A 16 19.57 -14.34 -14.41
CA ALA A 16 18.59 -14.75 -15.41
C ALA A 16 18.97 -14.14 -16.78
N THR A 17 19.55 -14.93 -17.67
CA THR A 17 19.84 -14.51 -19.05
C THR A 17 18.56 -14.50 -19.88
N SER A 18 18.10 -13.31 -20.28
CA SER A 18 17.13 -13.13 -21.36
C SER A 18 17.62 -12.02 -22.30
N THR A 19 17.57 -12.28 -23.60
CA THR A 19 18.23 -11.44 -24.62
C THR A 19 17.23 -10.49 -25.26
N HIS A 20 17.54 -9.19 -25.24
CA HIS A 20 16.73 -8.16 -25.91
C HIS A 20 16.78 -8.32 -27.44
N PRO A 21 15.79 -7.79 -28.16
CA PRO A 21 16.08 -6.55 -28.89
C PRO A 21 15.00 -5.47 -28.76
N THR A 22 15.40 -4.21 -28.93
CA THR A 22 14.51 -3.07 -29.29
C THR A 22 14.54 -2.90 -30.82
N PRO A 23 13.73 -2.00 -31.44
CA PRO A 23 14.20 -0.61 -31.53
C PRO A 23 13.15 0.53 -31.67
N ASN A 24 13.62 1.72 -31.30
CA ASN A 24 13.39 3.05 -31.90
C ASN A 24 12.19 3.95 -31.56
N ASP A 25 12.53 5.21 -31.29
CA ASP A 25 11.67 6.40 -31.20
C ASP A 25 11.33 7.02 -32.57
N GLY A 26 10.33 7.91 -32.60
CA GLY A 26 10.22 8.95 -33.63
C GLY A 26 8.94 9.79 -33.64
N GLY A 27 9.06 11.13 -33.70
CA GLY A 27 8.02 11.96 -34.37
C GLY A 27 7.32 13.12 -33.63
N THR A 28 8.07 14.09 -33.08
CA THR A 28 7.77 15.55 -33.16
C THR A 28 6.31 16.13 -33.20
N ARG A 29 5.94 16.82 -32.11
CA ARG A 29 5.78 18.31 -32.01
C ARG A 29 4.62 19.06 -32.74
N ARG A 30 3.94 19.93 -31.93
CA ARG A 30 3.41 21.31 -32.22
C ARG A 30 1.88 21.53 -32.40
N GLY A 31 1.33 22.42 -31.56
CA GLY A 31 0.06 23.16 -31.75
C GLY A 31 -0.69 23.35 -30.41
N SER A 32 -0.92 24.50 -29.76
CA SER A 32 -0.86 25.97 -30.00
C SER A 32 -2.19 26.68 -30.31
N ASN A 33 -2.57 27.64 -29.45
CA ASN A 33 -3.65 28.65 -29.56
C ASN A 33 -5.07 28.14 -29.16
N THR A 34 -6.02 28.94 -28.62
CA THR A 34 -6.06 30.41 -28.36
C THR A 34 -6.99 30.84 -27.20
N ARG A 35 -6.70 32.00 -26.60
CA ARG A 35 -7.58 33.02 -25.92
C ARG A 35 -9.08 32.75 -25.68
N ALA A 36 -9.55 33.12 -24.47
CA ALA A 36 -10.52 34.20 -24.14
C ALA A 36 -11.46 33.84 -22.95
N ALA A 37 -12.17 34.73 -22.24
CA ALA A 37 -11.91 36.09 -21.70
C ALA A 37 -13.15 36.56 -20.89
N ALA A 38 -12.97 37.33 -19.79
CA ALA A 38 -14.00 38.18 -19.13
C ALA A 38 -15.23 37.48 -18.46
N ALA A 39 -15.93 38.04 -17.46
CA ALA A 39 -15.59 39.09 -16.47
C ALA A 39 -16.55 39.06 -15.24
N VAL A 40 -16.16 39.71 -14.14
CA VAL A 40 -17.00 40.15 -12.98
C VAL A 40 -17.66 41.52 -13.30
N PRO A 41 -18.58 42.15 -12.51
CA PRO A 41 -18.92 42.03 -11.07
C PRO A 41 -20.43 41.67 -10.86
N THR A 42 -21.24 42.00 -9.82
CA THR A 42 -21.15 42.96 -8.69
C THR A 42 -22.13 42.65 -7.53
N SER A 43 -21.73 43.00 -6.30
CA SER A 43 -22.52 43.50 -5.13
C SER A 43 -23.87 42.89 -4.69
N GLY A 44 -23.96 42.59 -3.39
CA GLY A 44 -25.19 42.61 -2.58
C GLY A 44 -24.84 42.72 -1.10
N SER A 45 -25.14 43.85 -0.44
CA SER A 45 -24.50 44.23 0.84
C SER A 45 -25.47 44.76 1.91
N SER A 46 -25.40 44.20 3.12
CA SER A 46 -25.86 44.80 4.39
C SER A 46 -27.39 45.05 4.56
N PRO A 47 -27.88 45.40 5.78
CA PRO A 47 -27.17 45.69 7.03
C PRO A 47 -27.41 44.70 8.19
N ALA A 48 -26.68 44.91 9.28
CA ALA A 48 -26.81 44.17 10.54
C ALA A 48 -27.93 44.73 11.45
N SER A 49 -28.36 43.93 12.42
CA SER A 49 -29.14 44.36 13.58
C SER A 49 -28.37 44.09 14.88
N VAL A 50 -28.37 45.06 15.80
CA VAL A 50 -27.62 44.97 17.07
C VAL A 50 -28.49 44.30 18.14
N GLY A 51 -28.07 43.13 18.62
CA GLY A 51 -28.69 42.39 19.72
C GLY A 51 -27.83 42.45 20.99
N GLN A 52 -28.40 42.99 22.07
CA GLN A 52 -27.68 43.29 23.33
C GLN A 52 -27.26 42.02 24.10
N ALA A 53 -26.16 42.09 24.86
CA ALA A 53 -25.66 40.99 25.67
C ALA A 53 -25.97 41.16 27.16
N THR A 54 -26.47 40.10 27.82
CA THR A 54 -26.36 39.74 29.27
C THR A 54 -27.31 38.59 29.60
N PRO A 55 -27.19 37.90 30.76
CA PRO A 55 -26.06 37.82 31.68
C PRO A 55 -25.42 36.41 31.67
N ARG A 56 -24.33 36.24 32.44
CA ARG A 56 -23.63 34.95 32.59
C ARG A 56 -24.52 33.90 33.28
N GLN A 57 -24.91 32.85 32.55
CA GLN A 57 -25.15 31.54 33.16
C GLN A 57 -23.87 30.68 33.08
N ARG A 58 -23.74 29.70 33.97
CA ARG A 58 -22.49 28.92 34.12
C ARG A 58 -22.21 28.14 32.83
N ALA A 59 -21.07 28.40 32.21
CA ALA A 59 -20.49 27.44 31.27
C ALA A 59 -20.25 26.12 32.02
N TRP A 60 -20.85 25.04 31.56
CA TRP A 60 -20.32 23.71 31.82
C TRP A 60 -19.02 23.60 31.01
N ALA A 61 -17.92 24.04 31.62
CA ALA A 61 -16.63 23.58 31.20
C ALA A 61 -16.58 22.07 31.55
N PRO A 62 -16.48 21.16 30.57
CA PRO A 62 -16.15 19.78 30.92
C PRO A 62 -14.82 19.81 31.67
N SER A 63 -14.77 19.16 32.83
CA SER A 63 -13.58 19.16 33.68
C SER A 63 -12.37 18.71 32.88
N SER A 64 -11.37 19.59 32.74
CA SER A 64 -10.17 19.40 31.92
C SER A 64 -9.16 18.43 32.58
N SER A 65 -9.68 17.30 33.05
CA SER A 65 -9.01 16.31 33.89
C SER A 65 -9.41 14.87 33.54
N GLU A 66 -10.19 14.65 32.48
CA GLU A 66 -9.85 13.53 31.58
C GLU A 66 -8.74 13.99 30.65
N THR A 67 -7.52 14.03 31.19
CA THR A 67 -6.34 13.71 30.39
C THR A 67 -6.66 12.40 29.70
N ARG A 68 -6.91 12.42 28.37
CA ARG A 68 -6.95 11.20 27.58
C ARG A 68 -5.70 10.43 27.96
N ARG A 69 -5.85 9.26 28.60
CA ARG A 69 -4.74 8.31 28.73
C ARG A 69 -4.20 8.17 27.32
N ALA A 70 -2.93 8.53 27.11
CA ALA A 70 -2.33 8.43 25.79
C ALA A 70 -2.46 6.96 25.38
N SER A 71 -3.35 6.71 24.41
CA SER A 71 -3.82 5.36 24.12
C SER A 71 -2.62 4.53 23.75
N VAL A 72 -2.46 3.43 24.47
CA VAL A 72 -1.36 2.50 24.25
C VAL A 72 -1.50 1.94 22.83
N LEU A 73 -0.38 1.60 22.20
CA LEU A 73 -0.36 1.22 20.78
C LEU A 73 -1.24 0.01 20.44
N SER A 74 -1.72 -0.75 21.44
CA SER A 74 -2.75 -1.79 21.31
C SER A 74 -4.08 -1.31 20.74
N ASP A 75 -4.45 -0.04 20.96
CA ASP A 75 -5.74 0.53 20.57
C ASP A 75 -5.62 1.48 19.35
N GLN A 76 -4.42 1.54 18.74
CA GLN A 76 -4.12 2.38 17.59
C GLN A 76 -4.01 1.56 16.30
N PRO A 77 -4.53 2.04 15.15
CA PRO A 77 -4.38 1.36 13.87
C PRO A 77 -2.91 1.40 13.41
N VAL A 78 -2.37 0.25 13.06
CA VAL A 78 -1.07 0.09 12.39
C VAL A 78 -1.27 -0.33 10.94
N PHE A 79 -0.38 0.12 10.06
CA PHE A 79 -0.28 -0.34 8.69
C PHE A 79 1.19 -0.60 8.30
N PRO A 80 1.48 -1.63 7.50
CA PRO A 80 2.82 -1.87 6.98
C PRO A 80 3.22 -0.78 5.97
N ILE A 81 4.53 -0.53 5.90
CA ILE A 81 5.18 0.34 4.91
C ILE A 81 6.10 -0.55 4.07
N LEU A 82 5.86 -0.59 2.76
CA LEU A 82 6.71 -1.29 1.79
C LEU A 82 7.57 -0.29 1.01
N LEU A 83 8.71 -0.77 0.51
CA LEU A 83 9.65 0.02 -0.27
C LEU A 83 9.45 -0.28 -1.76
N SER A 84 9.34 0.76 -2.58
CA SER A 84 9.16 0.65 -4.02
C SER A 84 10.27 1.36 -4.79
N THR A 85 10.87 0.65 -5.74
CA THR A 85 11.85 1.20 -6.71
C THR A 85 11.19 1.81 -7.94
N ASP A 86 9.90 1.57 -8.13
CA ASP A 86 9.09 2.07 -9.25
C ASP A 86 7.64 2.25 -8.76
N LEU A 87 7.27 3.50 -8.44
CA LEU A 87 5.92 3.81 -7.97
C LEU A 87 4.86 3.64 -9.06
N ASP A 88 5.19 3.70 -10.36
CA ASP A 88 4.23 3.53 -11.44
C ASP A 88 3.88 2.05 -11.65
N ALA A 89 4.89 1.18 -11.60
CA ALA A 89 4.70 -0.27 -11.55
C ALA A 89 3.96 -0.69 -10.27
N SER A 90 4.34 -0.15 -9.10
CA SER A 90 3.61 -0.41 -7.85
C SER A 90 2.17 0.10 -7.89
N ARG A 91 1.89 1.30 -8.44
CA ARG A 91 0.51 1.82 -8.54
C ARG A 91 -0.36 0.88 -9.36
N THR A 92 0.16 0.41 -10.49
CA THR A 92 -0.53 -0.53 -11.38
C THR A 92 -0.78 -1.88 -10.69
N PHE A 93 0.25 -2.43 -10.02
CA PHE A 93 0.13 -3.71 -9.32
C PHE A 93 -0.85 -3.65 -8.14
N TYR A 94 -0.70 -2.72 -7.19
CA TYR A 94 -1.55 -2.67 -6.01
C TYR A 94 -2.99 -2.23 -6.32
N ARG A 95 -3.21 -1.32 -7.28
CA ARG A 95 -4.55 -0.86 -7.67
C ARG A 95 -5.28 -1.84 -8.59
N ASP A 96 -4.63 -2.26 -9.68
CA ASP A 96 -5.33 -2.92 -10.79
C ASP A 96 -5.21 -4.45 -10.70
N VAL A 97 -4.01 -4.95 -10.35
CA VAL A 97 -3.74 -6.39 -10.20
C VAL A 97 -4.23 -6.94 -8.85
N LEU A 98 -3.99 -6.23 -7.73
CA LEU A 98 -4.52 -6.63 -6.41
C LEU A 98 -5.88 -6.01 -6.07
N GLY A 99 -6.39 -5.07 -6.88
CA GLY A 99 -7.73 -4.50 -6.72
C GLY A 99 -7.90 -3.53 -5.54
N LEU A 100 -6.81 -3.00 -4.97
CA LEU A 100 -6.89 -2.14 -3.77
C LEU A 100 -7.29 -0.69 -4.11
N GLU A 101 -8.17 -0.12 -3.29
CA GLU A 101 -8.57 1.29 -3.40
C GLU A 101 -7.40 2.21 -3.03
N LEU A 102 -6.85 2.94 -4.01
CA LEU A 102 -5.89 4.01 -3.78
C LEU A 102 -6.59 5.22 -3.14
N VAL A 103 -6.33 5.46 -1.86
CA VAL A 103 -7.00 6.52 -1.06
C VAL A 103 -6.20 7.83 -0.97
N ARG A 104 -4.91 7.80 -1.28
CA ARG A 104 -4.01 8.97 -1.29
C ARG A 104 -2.73 8.66 -2.06
N GLU A 105 -2.21 9.66 -2.75
CA GLU A 105 -0.98 9.59 -3.54
C GLU A 105 -0.19 10.90 -3.39
N ASP A 106 1.10 10.77 -3.04
CA ASP A 106 2.14 11.78 -3.23
C ASP A 106 2.99 11.26 -4.42
N PRO A 107 2.82 11.72 -5.68
CA PRO A 107 3.26 10.98 -6.88
C PRO A 107 4.73 10.49 -6.88
N ASP A 108 5.68 11.34 -6.48
CA ASP A 108 7.12 11.03 -6.47
C ASP A 108 7.60 10.37 -5.16
N ASN A 109 6.70 10.07 -4.22
CA ASN A 109 7.06 9.83 -2.82
C ASN A 109 6.30 8.66 -2.15
N ARG A 110 4.97 8.58 -2.28
CA ARG A 110 4.21 7.45 -1.68
C ARG A 110 2.82 7.22 -2.29
N LEU A 111 2.36 5.99 -2.18
CA LEU A 111 0.97 5.58 -2.41
C LEU A 111 0.38 5.05 -1.10
N VAL A 112 -0.91 5.29 -0.84
CA VAL A 112 -1.63 4.73 0.31
C VAL A 112 -2.92 4.07 -0.18
N PHE A 113 -3.04 2.78 0.10
CA PHE A 113 -4.17 1.95 -0.26
C PHE A 113 -5.04 1.61 0.95
N ARG A 114 -6.34 1.44 0.76
CA ARG A 114 -7.24 0.83 1.75
C ARG A 114 -7.11 -0.69 1.69
N ALA A 115 -7.15 -1.34 2.85
CA ALA A 115 -7.27 -2.78 3.00
C ALA A 115 -8.45 -3.13 3.94
N GLY A 116 -8.70 -4.43 4.11
CA GLY A 116 -9.84 -4.95 4.88
C GLY A 116 -9.89 -4.46 6.33
N GLY A 117 -11.09 -4.39 6.91
CA GLY A 117 -11.29 -3.97 8.30
C GLY A 117 -10.91 -2.51 8.61
N GLY A 118 -10.76 -1.66 7.59
CA GLY A 118 -10.33 -0.26 7.76
C GLY A 118 -8.82 -0.08 7.88
N THR A 119 -8.04 -1.14 7.67
CA THR A 119 -6.57 -1.07 7.59
C THR A 119 -6.10 -0.34 6.33
N GLN A 120 -4.79 -0.04 6.27
CA GLN A 120 -4.15 0.56 5.11
C GLN A 120 -2.88 -0.22 4.72
N LEU A 121 -2.36 0.05 3.54
CA LEU A 121 -1.03 -0.33 3.09
C LEU A 121 -0.36 0.91 2.48
N LEU A 122 0.87 1.22 2.90
CA LEU A 122 1.63 2.34 2.37
C LEU A 122 2.80 1.82 1.54
N ILE A 123 2.95 2.31 0.32
CA ILE A 123 4.09 2.05 -0.56
C ILE A 123 4.92 3.33 -0.63
N SER A 124 6.19 3.28 -0.25
CA SER A 124 7.10 4.44 -0.21
C SER A 124 8.14 4.34 -1.31
N ALA A 125 8.45 5.45 -1.99
CA ALA A 125 9.59 5.51 -2.91
C ALA A 125 10.91 5.15 -2.19
N SER A 126 11.78 4.41 -2.87
CA SER A 126 13.07 3.96 -2.37
C SER A 126 14.05 3.74 -3.53
N THR A 127 15.27 4.26 -3.41
CA THR A 127 16.34 4.02 -4.38
C THR A 127 17.03 2.66 -4.23
N THR A 128 16.70 1.88 -3.19
CA THR A 128 17.32 0.57 -2.90
C THR A 128 16.34 -0.61 -2.95
N GLY A 129 15.04 -0.36 -2.84
CA GLY A 129 14.03 -1.41 -2.66
C GLY A 129 14.23 -2.20 -1.36
N THR A 130 13.73 -3.44 -1.33
CA THR A 130 13.98 -4.41 -0.25
C THR A 130 15.10 -5.39 -0.60
N CYS A 131 15.82 -5.81 0.44
CA CYS A 131 16.85 -6.84 0.41
C CYS A 131 16.39 -8.14 1.09
N ASP A 132 15.21 -8.14 1.69
CA ASP A 132 14.64 -9.26 2.42
C ASP A 132 14.04 -10.31 1.47
N THR A 133 13.85 -11.52 1.98
CA THR A 133 13.13 -12.63 1.33
C THR A 133 12.03 -13.21 2.23
N GLN A 134 11.78 -12.60 3.39
CA GLN A 134 10.69 -12.96 4.31
C GLN A 134 9.42 -12.16 4.01
N THR A 135 8.27 -12.69 4.40
CA THR A 135 6.95 -12.06 4.21
C THR A 135 6.86 -10.71 4.92
N GLN A 136 6.59 -9.65 4.16
CA GLN A 136 6.44 -8.29 4.68
C GLN A 136 4.97 -7.88 4.90
N VAL A 137 4.03 -8.48 4.16
CA VAL A 137 2.57 -8.30 4.33
C VAL A 137 1.85 -9.63 4.11
N ALA A 138 0.87 -9.91 4.97
CA ALA A 138 -0.01 -11.07 4.84
C ALA A 138 -1.49 -10.63 4.90
N TRP A 139 -2.29 -11.04 3.92
CA TRP A 139 -3.75 -10.87 3.97
C TRP A 139 -4.42 -12.14 4.50
N ARG A 140 -5.29 -12.00 5.50
CA ARG A 140 -6.16 -13.10 5.92
C ARG A 140 -7.32 -13.26 4.92
N VAL A 141 -7.45 -14.45 4.35
CA VAL A 141 -8.54 -14.83 3.45
C VAL A 141 -9.45 -15.89 4.07
N ALA A 142 -10.67 -16.02 3.56
CA ALA A 142 -11.64 -17.03 3.99
C ALA A 142 -11.47 -18.37 3.25
N ASP A 143 -11.05 -18.31 1.99
CA ASP A 143 -10.72 -19.43 1.11
C ASP A 143 -9.46 -19.06 0.33
N ILE A 144 -8.40 -19.86 0.47
CA ILE A 144 -7.11 -19.62 -0.19
C ILE A 144 -7.13 -20.02 -1.66
N HIS A 145 -7.85 -21.07 -2.05
CA HIS A 145 -7.91 -21.52 -3.45
C HIS A 145 -8.71 -20.53 -4.31
N ALA A 146 -9.81 -19.99 -3.79
CA ALA A 146 -10.54 -18.90 -4.43
C ALA A 146 -9.67 -17.63 -4.58
N ALA A 147 -8.95 -17.24 -3.53
CA ALA A 147 -8.05 -16.09 -3.57
C ALA A 147 -6.90 -16.28 -4.58
N LEU A 148 -6.28 -17.46 -4.64
CA LEU A 148 -5.24 -17.77 -5.62
C LEU A 148 -5.79 -17.84 -7.05
N ALA A 149 -7.01 -18.33 -7.25
CA ALA A 149 -7.66 -18.32 -8.58
C ALA A 149 -7.87 -16.88 -9.08
N ASP A 150 -8.39 -15.99 -8.23
CA ASP A 150 -8.57 -14.56 -8.57
C ASP A 150 -7.22 -13.85 -8.85
N LEU A 151 -6.19 -14.12 -8.04
CA LEU A 151 -4.84 -13.56 -8.24
C LEU A 151 -4.21 -14.05 -9.55
N ARG A 152 -4.30 -15.35 -9.85
CA ARG A 152 -3.80 -15.95 -11.10
C ARG A 152 -4.57 -15.43 -12.32
N ALA A 153 -5.89 -15.26 -12.23
CA ALA A 153 -6.72 -14.68 -13.28
C ALA A 153 -6.35 -13.22 -13.61
N ARG A 154 -5.71 -12.51 -12.66
CA ARG A 154 -5.17 -11.15 -12.83
C ARG A 154 -3.69 -11.11 -13.20
N GLY A 155 -3.07 -12.27 -13.44
CA GLY A 155 -1.67 -12.39 -13.88
C GLY A 155 -0.62 -12.42 -12.75
N VAL A 156 -1.03 -12.65 -11.49
CA VAL A 156 -0.07 -12.82 -10.39
C VAL A 156 0.55 -14.22 -10.43
N SER A 157 1.87 -14.28 -10.57
CA SER A 157 2.65 -15.49 -10.33
C SER A 157 2.62 -15.83 -8.83
N ILE A 158 2.22 -17.06 -8.51
CA ILE A 158 2.25 -17.61 -7.15
C ILE A 158 3.52 -18.46 -7.02
N ASP A 159 4.24 -18.30 -5.92
CA ASP A 159 5.48 -19.03 -5.66
C ASP A 159 5.23 -20.52 -5.39
N GLU A 160 6.14 -21.37 -5.86
CA GLU A 160 6.18 -22.80 -5.53
C GLU A 160 7.50 -23.13 -4.80
N TYR A 161 7.41 -23.70 -3.61
CA TYR A 161 8.52 -24.07 -2.74
C TYR A 161 8.65 -25.59 -2.59
N GLN A 162 9.86 -26.07 -2.32
CA GLN A 162 10.22 -27.48 -2.24
C GLN A 162 11.00 -27.76 -0.94
N ALA A 163 11.15 -29.05 -0.61
CA ALA A 163 11.73 -29.49 0.65
C ALA A 163 13.14 -28.89 0.94
N PRO A 164 13.53 -28.64 2.20
CA PRO A 164 12.97 -29.22 3.44
C PRO A 164 11.59 -28.70 3.83
N ASP A 165 11.43 -27.38 3.99
CA ASP A 165 10.16 -26.71 4.29
C ASP A 165 10.28 -25.20 3.99
N PRO A 166 9.17 -24.50 3.66
CA PRO A 166 7.84 -25.05 3.40
C PRO A 166 7.77 -25.77 2.04
N VAL A 167 6.94 -26.80 1.94
CA VAL A 167 6.56 -27.40 0.64
C VAL A 167 5.18 -26.88 0.25
N THR A 168 5.03 -26.44 -1.01
CA THR A 168 3.73 -26.06 -1.58
C THR A 168 3.18 -27.14 -2.50
N VAL A 169 1.85 -27.14 -2.66
CA VAL A 169 1.13 -27.87 -3.70
C VAL A 169 0.08 -26.91 -4.28
N ASP A 170 0.13 -26.67 -5.59
CA ASP A 170 -0.69 -25.64 -6.26
C ASP A 170 -0.51 -24.25 -5.60
N GLY A 171 0.73 -23.90 -5.26
CA GLY A 171 1.11 -22.66 -4.57
C GLY A 171 0.73 -22.58 -3.08
N VAL A 172 0.05 -23.60 -2.52
CA VAL A 172 -0.41 -23.61 -1.12
C VAL A 172 0.51 -24.49 -0.27
N ALA A 173 1.12 -23.91 0.78
CA ALA A 173 1.82 -24.64 1.83
C ALA A 173 0.91 -24.89 3.04
N ASP A 174 1.17 -26.01 3.72
CA ASP A 174 0.56 -26.32 5.02
C ASP A 174 1.48 -25.87 6.17
N MET A 175 1.10 -24.78 6.85
CA MET A 175 1.85 -24.22 7.99
C MET A 175 1.34 -24.79 9.33
N GLY A 176 0.77 -26.00 9.31
CA GLY A 176 0.15 -26.72 10.43
C GLY A 176 -1.19 -26.13 10.87
N HIS A 177 -1.19 -24.87 11.29
CA HIS A 177 -2.33 -24.13 11.83
C HIS A 177 -3.04 -23.22 10.81
N SER A 178 -2.44 -23.04 9.63
CA SER A 178 -2.97 -22.27 8.52
C SER A 178 -2.49 -22.87 7.20
N TRP A 179 -3.18 -22.54 6.12
CA TRP A 179 -2.63 -22.59 4.77
C TRP A 179 -2.06 -21.21 4.42
N ALA A 180 -0.95 -21.19 3.70
CA ALA A 180 -0.28 -19.97 3.25
C ALA A 180 0.19 -20.11 1.80
N ALA A 181 0.23 -19.00 1.08
CA ALA A 181 0.73 -18.92 -0.28
C ALA A 181 1.37 -17.54 -0.51
N TRP A 182 2.42 -17.49 -1.33
CA TRP A 182 3.25 -16.29 -1.52
C TRP A 182 3.30 -15.84 -2.97
N PHE A 183 3.58 -14.54 -3.13
CA PHE A 183 3.81 -13.90 -4.41
C PHE A 183 4.64 -12.63 -4.20
N ILE A 184 5.25 -12.12 -5.26
CA ILE A 184 6.26 -11.06 -5.19
C ILE A 184 5.79 -9.82 -5.97
N ASP A 185 5.93 -8.63 -5.37
CA ASP A 185 5.57 -7.36 -6.01
C ASP A 185 6.66 -6.84 -6.99
N PRO A 186 6.37 -5.82 -7.83
CA PRO A 186 7.35 -5.28 -8.79
C PRO A 186 8.66 -4.73 -8.18
N SER A 187 8.68 -4.45 -6.88
CA SER A 187 9.86 -3.98 -6.13
C SER A 187 10.48 -5.07 -5.24
N ARG A 188 10.09 -6.33 -5.49
CA ARG A 188 10.50 -7.56 -4.81
C ARG A 188 10.09 -7.68 -3.35
N ASN A 189 9.05 -6.98 -2.91
CA ASN A 189 8.46 -7.21 -1.60
C ASN A 189 7.73 -8.57 -1.60
N VAL A 190 7.99 -9.41 -0.60
CA VAL A 190 7.32 -10.72 -0.47
C VAL A 190 5.98 -10.55 0.24
N LEU A 191 4.92 -10.91 -0.46
CA LEU A 191 3.53 -10.81 -0.05
C LEU A 191 2.95 -12.22 0.19
N SER A 192 1.89 -12.32 0.99
CA SER A 192 1.18 -13.59 1.16
C SER A 192 -0.32 -13.47 1.38
N VAL A 193 -1.03 -14.55 1.06
CA VAL A 193 -2.38 -14.82 1.56
C VAL A 193 -2.35 -15.98 2.56
N VAL A 194 -3.13 -15.87 3.64
CA VAL A 194 -3.16 -16.86 4.72
C VAL A 194 -4.61 -17.19 5.08
N GLN A 195 -4.95 -18.48 5.08
CA GLN A 195 -6.22 -19.00 5.58
C GLN A 195 -5.94 -19.82 6.86
N PRO A 196 -6.20 -19.28 8.06
CA PRO A 196 -6.16 -20.05 9.29
C PRO A 196 -7.18 -21.19 9.27
N LYS A 197 -6.74 -22.39 9.62
CA LYS A 197 -7.60 -23.58 9.68
C LYS A 197 -8.54 -23.47 10.87
N ASP A 198 -9.75 -24.02 10.74
CA ASP A 198 -10.67 -24.13 11.87
C ASP A 198 -10.08 -25.03 12.96
N ARG A 199 -10.26 -24.62 14.23
CA ARG A 199 -9.76 -25.38 15.38
C ARG A 199 -10.38 -26.78 15.52
N GLY A 200 -11.52 -27.04 14.88
CA GLY A 200 -12.12 -28.38 14.80
C GLY A 200 -11.53 -29.28 13.70
N SER A 201 -10.70 -28.72 12.80
CA SER A 201 -10.11 -29.43 11.66
C SER A 201 -8.66 -29.87 11.90
N MET A 202 -8.05 -29.44 13.02
CA MET A 202 -6.82 -30.05 13.53
C MET A 202 -7.14 -31.47 14.02
N ARG A 203 -6.58 -32.48 13.36
CA ARG A 203 -6.44 -33.81 13.97
C ARG A 203 -5.37 -33.75 15.07
N PRO A 204 -5.58 -34.45 16.21
CA PRO A 204 -4.51 -34.69 17.19
C PRO A 204 -3.47 -35.68 16.66
#